data_AF-A0A536QE54-F1
#
_entry.id   AF-A0A536QE54-F1
#
_cell.length_a   1.000
_cell.length_b   1.000
_cell.length_c   1.000
_cell.angle_alpha   90.00
_cell.angle_beta   90.00
_cell.angle_gamma   90.00
#
_symmetry.space_group_name_H-M   'P 1'
#
loop_
_entity.id
_entity.type
_entity.pdbx_description
1 polymer ?
#
loop_
_entity_poly.entity_id
_entity_poly.type
_entity_poly.pdbx_seq_one_letter_code
_entity_poly.pdbx_strand_id
1 'polypeptide(L)'
;MERRAAAAAFIRERTSAIMPRVIAEAIAGDASSVDPARTRRLLTEYLERRVPSWLQALATSDEQREHAITRLLRIDQEAGVDVPPVVVLGTVAIGYHVIEQELRAHASAYGYSADELWAEIDTLRRLVTARRQAMADRGEVA
;
A
#
# COMPACT_ATOMS: atom_id res chain seq x y z
N MET A 1 8.42 -15.82 -9.18
CA MET A 1 9.24 -14.68 -8.67
C MET A 1 9.19 -13.51 -9.66
N GLU A 2 9.32 -13.78 -10.96
CA GLU A 2 9.30 -12.74 -12.01
C GLU A 2 8.04 -11.85 -12.00
N ARG A 3 6.84 -12.43 -11.94
CA ARG A 3 5.57 -11.66 -11.87
C ARG A 3 5.48 -10.69 -10.70
N ARG A 4 5.98 -11.10 -9.54
CA ARG A 4 6.02 -10.27 -8.32
C ARG A 4 6.97 -9.09 -8.47
N ALA A 5 8.16 -9.37 -8.98
CA ALA A 5 9.14 -8.34 -9.28
C ALA A 5 8.61 -7.36 -10.34
N ALA A 6 7.92 -7.87 -11.37
CA ALA A 6 7.26 -7.05 -12.39
C ALA A 6 6.15 -6.18 -11.80
N ALA A 7 5.27 -6.72 -10.96
CA ALA A 7 4.25 -5.94 -10.27
C ALA A 7 4.86 -4.84 -9.39
N ALA A 8 5.93 -5.15 -8.64
CA ALA A 8 6.63 -4.15 -7.84
C ALA A 8 7.34 -3.09 -8.71
N ALA A 9 7.92 -3.47 -9.85
CA ALA A 9 8.55 -2.56 -10.78
C ALA A 9 7.53 -1.62 -11.43
N PHE A 10 6.39 -2.16 -11.87
CA PHE A 10 5.25 -1.40 -12.38
C PHE A 10 4.84 -0.30 -11.40
N ILE A 11 4.55 -0.69 -10.15
CA ILE A 11 4.07 0.28 -9.16
C ILE A 11 5.15 1.30 -8.84
N ARG A 12 6.41 0.88 -8.75
CA ARG A 12 7.54 1.80 -8.55
C ARG A 12 7.58 2.88 -9.63
N GLU A 13 7.49 2.48 -10.90
CA GLU A 13 7.48 3.42 -12.03
C GLU A 13 6.26 4.35 -12.01
N ARG A 14 5.10 3.81 -11.62
CA ARG A 14 3.84 4.57 -11.55
C ARG A 14 3.65 5.34 -10.25
N THR A 15 4.57 5.25 -9.28
CA THR A 15 4.46 5.89 -7.96
C THR A 15 4.13 7.38 -8.04
N SER A 16 4.79 8.11 -8.96
CA SER A 16 4.59 9.55 -9.15
C SER A 16 3.20 9.91 -9.70
N ALA A 17 2.52 8.98 -10.37
CA ALA A 17 1.13 9.13 -10.80
C ALA A 17 0.14 8.64 -9.74
N ILE A 18 0.47 7.56 -9.03
CA ILE A 18 -0.40 6.94 -8.02
C ILE A 18 -0.50 7.80 -6.75
N MET A 19 0.63 8.16 -6.14
CA MET A 19 0.64 8.79 -4.82
C MET A 19 -0.16 10.10 -4.75
N PRO A 20 0.00 11.06 -5.70
CA PRO A 20 -0.77 12.29 -5.66
C PRO A 20 -2.28 12.05 -5.78
N ARG A 21 -2.70 11.07 -6.60
CA ARG A 21 -4.11 10.70 -6.77
C ARG A 21 -4.69 10.11 -5.49
N VAL A 22 -3.97 9.17 -4.87
CA VAL A 22 -4.39 8.54 -3.60
C VAL A 22 -4.58 9.59 -2.51
N ILE A 23 -3.63 10.52 -2.37
CA ILE A 23 -3.70 11.57 -1.36
C ILE A 23 -4.87 12.52 -1.64
N ALA A 24 -5.06 12.93 -2.89
CA ALA A 24 -6.16 13.80 -3.28
C ALA A 24 -7.53 13.15 -3.02
N GLU A 25 -7.70 11.88 -3.39
CA GLU A 25 -8.94 11.13 -3.17
C GLU A 25 -9.21 10.89 -1.68
N ALA A 26 -8.17 10.59 -0.87
CA ALA A 26 -8.31 10.41 0.57
C ALA A 26 -8.74 11.70 1.28
N ILE A 27 -8.20 12.85 0.89
CA ILE A 27 -8.60 14.16 1.42
C ILE A 27 -10.03 14.50 0.99
N ALA A 28 -10.39 14.24 -0.27
CA ALA A 28 -11.74 14.52 -0.78
C ALA A 28 -12.81 13.66 -0.08
N GLY A 29 -12.47 12.42 0.30
CA GLY A 29 -13.34 11.54 1.06
C GLY A 29 -13.49 11.90 2.54
N ASP A 30 -12.52 12.62 3.12
CA ASP A 30 -12.57 13.12 4.50
C ASP A 30 -13.20 14.52 4.57
N ALA A 31 -14.50 14.58 4.27
CA ALA A 31 -15.29 15.82 4.32
C ALA A 31 -15.31 16.50 5.70
N SER A 32 -14.90 15.77 6.75
CA SER A 32 -14.77 16.24 8.13
C SER A 32 -13.40 16.80 8.48
N SER A 33 -12.42 16.75 7.57
CA SER A 33 -11.06 17.24 7.87
C SER A 33 -11.08 18.74 8.14
N VAL A 34 -10.79 19.08 9.40
CA VAL A 34 -10.64 20.47 9.87
C VAL A 34 -9.41 21.15 9.24
N ASP A 35 -8.45 20.36 8.74
CA ASP A 35 -7.21 20.86 8.12
C ASP A 35 -6.72 19.94 6.99
N PRO A 36 -7.22 20.13 5.75
CA PRO A 36 -6.82 19.35 4.58
C PRO A 36 -5.32 19.45 4.24
N ALA A 37 -4.67 20.57 4.57
CA ALA A 37 -3.25 20.78 4.29
C ALA A 37 -2.38 19.93 5.24
N ARG A 38 -2.73 19.88 6.52
CA ARG A 38 -2.10 18.98 7.49
C ARG A 38 -2.35 17.52 7.12
N THR A 39 -3.58 17.12 6.80
CA THR A 39 -3.88 15.74 6.36
C THR A 39 -3.03 15.36 5.16
N ARG A 40 -2.91 16.24 4.15
CA ARG A 40 -2.04 16.00 2.98
C ARG A 40 -0.60 15.70 3.38
N ARG A 41 -0.03 16.55 4.25
CA ARG A 41 1.36 16.39 4.68
C ARG A 41 1.57 15.05 5.38
N LEU A 42 0.73 14.73 6.36
CA LEU A 42 0.83 13.49 7.13
C LEU A 42 0.64 12.24 6.24
N LEU A 43 -0.30 12.28 5.30
CA LEU A 43 -0.49 11.19 4.34
C LEU A 43 0.69 11.03 3.38
N THR A 44 1.31 12.14 2.97
CA THR A 44 2.52 12.11 2.14
C THR A 44 3.65 11.41 2.91
N GLU A 45 3.95 11.89 4.12
CA GLU A 45 5.00 11.33 4.98
C GLU A 45 4.74 9.83 5.30
N TYR A 46 3.47 9.47 5.58
CA TYR A 46 3.07 8.07 5.79
C TYR A 46 3.34 7.20 4.56
N LEU A 47 2.87 7.62 3.38
CA LEU A 47 3.01 6.83 2.15
C LEU A 47 4.46 6.74 1.69
N GLU A 48 5.26 7.80 1.85
CA GLU A 48 6.69 7.79 1.53
C GLU A 48 7.47 6.76 2.37
N ARG A 49 7.08 6.55 3.63
CA ARG A 49 7.67 5.52 4.50
C ARG A 49 7.15 4.12 4.17
N ARG A 50 5.85 4.00 3.90
CA ARG A 50 5.18 2.72 3.67
C ARG A 50 5.51 2.09 2.32
N VAL A 51 5.43 2.86 1.24
CA VAL A 51 5.51 2.35 -0.15
C VAL A 51 6.79 1.55 -0.41
N PRO A 52 7.99 2.00 -0.01
CA PRO A 52 9.22 1.22 -0.23
C PRO A 52 9.17 -0.17 0.42
N SER A 53 8.74 -0.28 1.67
CA SER A 53 8.64 -1.56 2.38
C SER A 53 7.52 -2.45 1.86
N TRP A 54 6.43 -1.84 1.41
CA TRP A 54 5.34 -2.57 0.76
C TRP A 54 5.79 -3.18 -0.58
N LEU A 55 6.53 -2.42 -1.40
CA LEU A 55 7.13 -2.91 -2.65
C LEU A 55 8.17 -4.00 -2.39
N GLN A 56 8.95 -3.89 -1.31
CA GLN A 56 9.87 -4.94 -0.90
C GLN A 56 9.12 -6.23 -0.56
N ALA A 57 8.06 -6.16 0.24
CA ALA A 57 7.24 -7.32 0.59
C ALA A 57 6.57 -7.97 -0.62
N LEU A 58 6.18 -7.16 -1.62
CA LEU A 58 5.64 -7.65 -2.88
C LEU A 58 6.68 -8.45 -3.67
N ALA A 59 7.88 -7.89 -3.85
CA ALA A 59 8.93 -8.46 -4.68
C ALA A 59 9.65 -9.67 -4.05
N THR A 60 9.68 -9.77 -2.73
CA THR A 60 10.45 -10.81 -2.02
C THR A 60 9.87 -12.22 -2.24
N SER A 61 10.73 -13.25 -2.12
CA SER A 61 10.35 -14.67 -2.21
C SER A 61 9.38 -15.09 -1.09
N ASP A 62 8.70 -16.23 -1.23
CA ASP A 62 7.70 -16.66 -0.23
C ASP A 62 8.34 -16.95 1.14
N GLU A 63 9.55 -17.49 1.16
CA GLU A 63 10.32 -17.75 2.39
C GLU A 63 10.60 -16.48 3.19
N GLN A 64 10.85 -15.35 2.52
CA GLN A 64 11.21 -14.08 3.17
C GLN A 64 10.00 -13.18 3.41
N ARG A 65 8.85 -13.53 2.85
CA ARG A 65 7.68 -12.66 2.76
C ARG A 65 7.06 -12.36 4.12
N GLU A 66 7.01 -13.33 5.02
CA GLU A 66 6.47 -13.11 6.37
C GLU A 66 7.29 -12.07 7.13
N HIS A 67 8.62 -12.14 7.05
CA HIS A 67 9.50 -11.16 7.68
C HIS A 67 9.34 -9.76 7.07
N ALA A 68 9.24 -9.68 5.74
CA ALA A 68 9.00 -8.41 5.04
C ALA A 68 7.64 -7.79 5.41
N ILE A 69 6.58 -8.59 5.52
CA ILE A 69 5.25 -8.15 5.97
C ILE A 69 5.30 -7.67 7.42
N THR A 70 6.00 -8.39 8.30
CA THR A 70 6.14 -7.98 9.71
C THR A 70 6.85 -6.62 9.81
N ARG A 71 7.91 -6.40 9.01
CA ARG A 71 8.60 -5.11 8.93
C ARG A 71 7.68 -4.01 8.40
N LEU A 72 6.92 -4.27 7.35
CA LEU A 72 5.93 -3.35 6.80
C LEU A 72 4.91 -2.93 7.88
N LEU A 73 4.36 -3.88 8.63
CA LEU A 73 3.35 -3.59 9.66
C LEU A 73 3.92 -2.74 10.80
N ARG A 74 5.18 -2.95 11.18
CA ARG A 74 5.86 -2.10 12.16
C ARG A 74 6.05 -0.67 11.63
N ILE A 75 6.44 -0.52 10.36
CA ILE A 75 6.55 0.79 9.71
C ILE A 75 5.19 1.47 9.61
N ASP A 76 4.13 0.73 9.27
CA ASP A 76 2.76 1.25 9.24
C ASP A 76 2.36 1.82 10.61
N GLN A 77 2.69 1.12 11.70
CA GLN A 77 2.43 1.58 13.07
C GLN A 77 3.23 2.84 13.41
N GLU A 78 4.55 2.84 13.14
CA GLU A 78 5.43 3.97 13.43
C GLU A 78 5.16 5.22 12.56
N ALA A 79 4.75 5.03 11.30
CA ALA A 79 4.47 6.12 10.36
C ALA A 79 3.03 6.62 10.47
N GLY A 80 2.12 5.78 10.94
CA GLY A 80 0.70 6.10 11.09
C GLY A 80 0.33 6.77 12.41
N VAL A 81 1.26 6.91 13.38
CA VAL A 81 0.99 7.45 14.73
C VAL A 81 0.23 8.78 14.69
N ASP A 82 0.64 9.68 13.79
CA ASP A 82 0.08 11.03 13.68
C ASP A 82 -1.14 11.11 12.72
N VAL A 83 -1.51 10.00 12.07
CA VAL A 83 -2.64 9.93 11.13
C VAL A 83 -3.80 9.20 11.80
N PRO A 84 -5.03 9.74 11.79
CA PRO A 84 -6.18 9.02 12.30
C PRO A 84 -6.33 7.63 11.65
N PRO A 85 -6.53 6.53 12.41
CA PRO A 85 -6.57 5.18 11.86
C PRO A 85 -7.59 4.97 10.73
N VAL A 86 -8.75 5.62 10.83
CA VAL A 86 -9.79 5.57 9.77
C VAL A 86 -9.30 6.18 8.45
N VAL A 87 -8.51 7.27 8.54
CA VAL A 87 -7.92 7.94 7.37
C VAL A 87 -6.83 7.06 6.76
N VAL A 88 -6.00 6.39 7.59
CA VAL A 88 -5.00 5.42 7.11
C VAL A 88 -5.68 4.28 6.35
N LEU A 89 -6.73 3.68 6.93
CA LEU A 89 -7.47 2.57 6.30
C LEU A 89 -8.09 2.99 4.97
N GLY A 90 -8.75 4.15 4.93
CA GLY A 90 -9.32 4.72 3.71
C GLY A 90 -8.26 4.97 2.64
N THR A 91 -7.14 5.59 3.02
CA THR A 91 -6.00 5.87 2.12
C THR A 91 -5.42 4.59 1.52
N VAL A 92 -5.28 3.53 2.32
CA VAL A 92 -4.77 2.24 1.83
C VAL A 92 -5.76 1.59 0.85
N ALA A 93 -7.06 1.64 1.14
CA ALA A 93 -8.09 1.10 0.23
C ALA A 93 -8.11 1.85 -1.11
N ILE A 94 -8.05 3.19 -1.07
CA ILE A 94 -7.92 4.05 -2.24
C ILE A 94 -6.64 3.70 -3.02
N GLY A 95 -5.51 3.50 -2.31
CA GLY A 95 -4.25 3.06 -2.91
C GLY A 95 -4.40 1.81 -3.77
N TYR A 96 -5.07 0.78 -3.24
CA TYR A 96 -5.34 -0.44 -4.01
C TYR A 96 -6.22 -0.18 -5.23
N HIS A 97 -7.26 0.64 -5.10
CA HIS A 97 -8.13 0.98 -6.22
C HIS A 97 -7.40 1.72 -7.35
N VAL A 98 -6.60 2.74 -6.99
CA VAL A 98 -5.81 3.51 -7.97
C VAL A 98 -4.78 2.61 -8.66
N ILE A 99 -4.11 1.72 -7.92
CA ILE A 99 -3.17 0.75 -8.50
C ILE A 99 -3.87 -0.18 -9.51
N GLU A 100 -5.06 -0.66 -9.19
CA GLU A 100 -5.83 -1.52 -10.11
C GLU A 100 -6.16 -0.78 -11.42
N GLN A 101 -6.58 0.48 -11.33
CA GLN A 101 -6.85 1.32 -12.51
C GLN A 101 -5.59 1.54 -13.36
N GLU A 102 -4.46 1.85 -12.72
CA GLU A 102 -3.18 2.03 -13.42
C GLU A 102 -2.75 0.74 -14.13
N LEU A 103 -2.90 -0.42 -13.47
CA LEU A 103 -2.61 -1.72 -14.09
C LEU A 103 -3.47 -1.95 -15.33
N ARG A 104 -4.79 -1.73 -15.23
CA ARG A 104 -5.70 -1.89 -16.37
C ARG A 104 -5.34 -0.97 -17.54
N ALA A 105 -4.81 0.23 -17.25
CA ALA A 105 -4.40 1.18 -18.28
C ALA A 105 -3.02 0.89 -18.90
N HIS A 106 -2.10 0.27 -18.15
CA HIS A 106 -0.66 0.28 -18.51
C HIS A 106 0.06 -1.07 -18.43
N ALA A 107 -0.57 -2.15 -17.94
CA ALA A 107 0.09 -3.44 -17.75
C ALA A 107 0.66 -4.07 -19.03
N SER A 108 0.07 -3.76 -20.20
CA SER A 108 0.53 -4.28 -21.49
C SER A 108 1.98 -3.95 -21.81
N ALA A 109 2.54 -2.87 -21.24
CA ALA A 109 3.95 -2.50 -21.41
C ALA A 109 4.93 -3.45 -20.69
N TYR A 110 4.46 -4.29 -19.77
CA TYR A 110 5.27 -5.16 -18.92
C TYR A 110 5.20 -6.65 -19.31
N GLY A 111 4.56 -6.97 -20.44
CA GLY A 111 4.45 -8.36 -20.92
C GLY A 111 3.53 -9.26 -20.10
N TYR A 112 2.75 -8.69 -19.17
CA TYR A 112 1.76 -9.39 -18.36
C TYR A 112 0.38 -8.74 -18.52
N SER A 113 -0.67 -9.51 -18.28
CA SER A 113 -2.02 -8.95 -18.15
C SER A 113 -2.17 -8.18 -16.84
N ALA A 114 -3.10 -7.22 -16.82
CA ALA A 114 -3.45 -6.48 -15.61
C ALA A 114 -3.90 -7.42 -14.48
N ASP A 115 -4.68 -8.47 -14.82
CA ASP A 115 -5.19 -9.45 -13.86
C ASP A 115 -4.07 -10.28 -13.23
N GLU A 116 -3.04 -10.66 -13.99
CA GLU A 116 -1.89 -11.40 -13.45
C GLU A 116 -1.09 -10.56 -12.45
N LEU A 117 -0.83 -9.29 -12.77
CA LEU A 117 -0.12 -8.40 -11.86
C LEU A 117 -0.97 -8.06 -10.63
N TRP A 118 -2.28 -7.87 -10.82
CA TRP A 118 -3.22 -7.63 -9.73
C TRP A 118 -3.31 -8.82 -8.76
N ALA A 119 -3.29 -10.05 -9.27
CA ALA A 119 -3.34 -11.25 -8.43
C ALA A 119 -2.19 -11.32 -7.41
N GLU A 120 -0.98 -10.86 -7.79
CA GLU A 120 0.17 -10.81 -6.89
C GLU A 120 -0.01 -9.74 -5.79
N ILE A 121 -0.57 -8.59 -6.15
CA ILE A 121 -0.88 -7.48 -5.23
C ILE A 121 -1.98 -7.87 -4.25
N ASP A 122 -3.05 -8.48 -4.75
CA ASP A 122 -4.18 -8.94 -3.92
C ASP A 122 -3.76 -10.08 -2.98
N THR A 123 -2.86 -10.95 -3.44
CA THR A 123 -2.24 -11.97 -2.58
C THR A 123 -1.44 -11.33 -1.44
N LEU A 124 -0.60 -10.32 -1.72
CA LEU A 124 0.09 -9.59 -0.66
C LEU A 124 -0.90 -8.90 0.28
N ARG A 125 -1.95 -8.26 -0.24
CA ARG A 125 -3.00 -7.61 0.55
C ARG A 125 -3.62 -8.58 1.56
N ARG A 126 -4.03 -9.77 1.11
CA ARG A 126 -4.59 -10.82 1.99
C ARG A 126 -3.60 -11.27 3.07
N LEU A 127 -2.33 -11.47 2.71
CA LEU A 127 -1.30 -11.87 3.67
C LEU A 127 -1.02 -10.79 4.72
N VAL A 128 -0.97 -9.52 4.32
CA VAL A 128 -0.81 -8.38 5.24
C VAL A 128 -1.99 -8.30 6.21
N THR A 129 -3.23 -8.43 5.71
CA THR A 129 -4.43 -8.45 6.55
C THR A 129 -4.41 -9.61 7.55
N ALA A 130 -4.11 -10.82 7.09
CA ALA A 130 -4.03 -11.99 7.96
C ALA A 130 -2.95 -11.82 9.04
N ARG A 131 -1.76 -11.31 8.68
CA ARG A 131 -0.68 -11.09 9.65
C ARG A 131 -1.04 -10.01 10.66
N ARG A 132 -1.68 -8.91 10.24
CA ARG A 132 -2.15 -7.85 11.13
C ARG A 132 -3.14 -8.38 12.16
N GLN A 133 -4.10 -9.20 11.73
CA GLN A 133 -5.06 -9.84 12.62
C GLN A 133 -4.37 -10.78 13.61
N ALA A 134 -3.44 -11.62 13.13
CA ALA A 134 -2.67 -12.50 13.99
C ALA A 134 -1.75 -11.76 14.98
N MET A 135 -1.31 -10.53 14.69
CA MET A 135 -0.58 -9.69 15.65
C MET A 135 -1.53 -9.10 16.69
N ALA A 136 -2.71 -8.64 16.27
CA ALA A 136 -3.73 -8.10 17.17
C ALA A 136 -4.20 -9.17 18.17
N ASP A 137 -4.46 -10.40 17.70
CA ASP A 137 -4.86 -11.53 18.55
C ASP A 137 -3.79 -11.90 19.61
N ARG A 138 -2.53 -11.58 19.33
CA ARG A 138 -1.38 -11.78 20.24
C ARG A 138 -1.09 -10.59 21.16
N GLY A 139 -1.81 -9.47 21.01
CA GLY A 139 -1.51 -8.22 21.72
C GLY A 139 -0.22 -7.54 21.26
N GLU A 140 0.29 -7.88 20.08
CA GLU A 140 1.50 -7.29 19.48
C GLU A 140 1.21 -5.97 18.74
N VAL A 141 -0.07 -5.60 18.59
CA VAL A 141 -0.51 -4.30 18.05
C VAL A 141 -1.12 -3.51 19.21
N ALA A 142 -0.41 -2.48 19.66
CA ALA A 142 -0.84 -1.51 20.66
C ALA A 142 -0.86 -0.11 20.06
#